data_AF-A0A2M7B3J2-F1
#
_entry.id   AF-A0A2M7B3J2-F1
#
_cell.length_a   1.000
_cell.length_b   1.000
_cell.length_c   1.000
_cell.angle_alpha   90.00
_cell.angle_beta   90.00
_cell.angle_gamma   90.00
#
_symmetry.space_group_name_H-M   'P 1'
#
loop_
_entity.id
_entity.type
_entity.pdbx_description
1 polymer ?
#
loop_
_entity_poly.entity_id
_entity_poly.type
_entity_poly.pdbx_seq_one_letter_code
_entity_poly.pdbx_strand_id
1 'polypeptide(L)'
;MIATLRGEITQIEDNALIVEVGGVGMRVHVPAPLRDRMKVGEGVLLYTHLIVRQDALTLYGFETVADRSLFTMLLGVDGVGPKVALSVLSTLNLDTVQRAVFNEQDEILSRVPGVGKKTAQKIVLH
;
A
#
# COMPACT_ATOMS: atom_id res chain seq x y z
N MET A 1 2.79 11.27 -10.76
CA MET A 1 3.56 12.52 -10.53
C MET A 1 4.76 12.26 -9.65
N ILE A 2 4.58 11.77 -8.41
CA ILE A 2 5.70 11.25 -7.59
C ILE A 2 5.71 9.73 -7.77
N ALA A 3 6.68 9.20 -8.50
CA ALA A 3 6.76 7.78 -8.84
C ALA A 3 7.74 7.00 -7.95
N THR A 4 8.75 7.69 -7.42
CA THR A 4 9.72 7.15 -6.48
C THR A 4 10.10 8.23 -5.46
N LEU A 5 10.47 7.80 -4.26
CA LEU A 5 11.00 8.67 -3.20
C LEU A 5 12.25 8.01 -2.62
N ARG A 6 13.36 8.74 -2.57
CA ARG A 6 14.61 8.28 -1.94
C ARG A 6 15.06 9.30 -0.91
N GLY A 7 15.36 8.85 0.30
CA GLY A 7 15.75 9.73 1.41
C GLY A 7 16.04 8.94 2.68
N GLU A 8 16.21 9.65 3.78
CA GLU A 8 16.43 9.08 5.12
C GLU A 8 15.11 9.06 5.91
N ILE A 9 14.87 8.01 6.68
CA ILE A 9 13.71 7.91 7.57
C ILE A 9 13.98 8.72 8.82
N THR A 10 13.23 9.80 9.04
CA THR A 10 13.36 10.64 10.24
C THR A 10 12.36 10.28 11.33
N GLN A 11 11.24 9.67 10.97
CA GLN A 11 10.22 9.22 11.92
C GLN A 11 9.41 8.03 11.37
N ILE A 12 8.98 7.16 12.27
CA ILE A 12 8.06 6.05 11.99
C ILE A 12 6.75 6.32 12.75
N GLU A 13 5.64 6.36 12.02
CA GLU A 13 4.28 6.51 12.56
C GLU A 13 3.53 5.16 12.47
N ASP A 14 2.29 5.07 12.98
CA ASP A 14 1.53 3.81 13.02
C ASP A 14 1.30 3.20 11.63
N ASN A 15 1.12 4.02 10.59
CA ASN A 15 0.83 3.56 9.23
C ASN A 15 1.62 4.32 8.16
N ALA A 16 2.69 5.01 8.56
CA ALA A 16 3.47 5.85 7.67
C ALA A 16 4.93 5.97 8.11
N LEU A 17 5.77 6.39 7.17
CA LEU A 17 7.14 6.82 7.39
C LEU A 17 7.23 8.31 7.05
N ILE A 18 8.02 9.06 7.81
CA ILE A 18 8.48 10.39 7.40
C ILE A 18 9.86 10.23 6.78
N VAL A 19 9.95 10.52 5.48
CA VAL A 19 11.19 10.41 4.71
C VAL A 19 11.67 11.81 4.36
N GLU A 20 12.85 12.19 4.83
CA GLU A 20 13.45 13.47 4.50
C GLU A 20 14.10 13.44 3.11
N VAL A 21 13.71 14.40 2.28
CA VAL A 21 14.29 14.62 0.95
C VAL A 21 14.61 16.10 0.81
N GLY A 22 15.91 16.44 0.81
CA GLY A 22 16.37 17.82 0.63
C GLY A 22 15.84 18.79 1.69
N GLY A 23 15.74 18.35 2.95
CA GLY A 23 15.21 19.14 4.07
C GLY A 23 13.68 19.18 4.18
N VAL A 24 12.96 18.43 3.34
CA VAL A 24 11.49 18.30 3.42
C VAL A 24 11.10 16.91 3.89
N GLY A 25 10.35 16.83 5.00
CA GLY A 25 9.77 15.58 5.50
C GLY A 25 8.52 15.18 4.73
N MET A 26 8.61 14.12 3.95
CA MET A 26 7.49 13.56 3.19
C MET A 26 6.83 12.45 4.00
N ARG A 27 5.56 12.62 4.38
CA ARG A 27 4.76 11.55 4.98
C ARG A 27 4.31 10.57 3.91
N VAL A 28 4.69 9.30 4.05
CA VAL A 28 4.38 8.22 3.11
C VAL A 28 3.71 7.07 3.83
N HIS A 29 2.47 6.76 3.46
CA HIS A 29 1.78 5.58 3.98
C HIS A 29 2.35 4.32 3.35
N VAL A 30 2.67 3.32 4.16
CA VAL A 30 3.32 2.08 3.70
C VAL A 30 2.62 0.85 4.30
N PRO A 31 2.71 -0.33 3.67
CA PRO A 31 2.24 -1.57 4.28
C PRO A 31 2.93 -1.86 5.61
N ALA A 32 2.21 -2.44 6.58
CA ALA A 32 2.76 -2.72 7.91
C ALA A 32 4.04 -3.58 7.87
N PRO A 33 4.14 -4.67 7.08
CA PRO A 33 5.37 -5.46 7.00
C PRO A 33 6.57 -4.64 6.50
N LEU A 34 6.37 -3.65 5.62
CA LEU A 34 7.43 -2.76 5.18
C LEU A 34 7.86 -1.82 6.31
N ARG A 35 6.89 -1.17 6.98
CA ARG A 35 7.15 -0.28 8.13
C ARG A 35 7.94 -0.99 9.22
N ASP A 36 7.53 -2.20 9.60
CA ASP A 36 8.08 -2.93 10.75
C ASP A 36 9.55 -3.34 10.55
N ARG A 37 10.03 -3.36 9.30
CA ARG A 37 11.43 -3.66 8.94
C ARG A 37 12.33 -2.42 8.91
N MET A 38 11.77 -1.22 8.92
CA MET A 38 12.49 0.04 8.77
C MET A 38 12.93 0.62 10.11
N LYS A 39 14.02 1.41 10.11
CA LYS A 39 14.47 2.14 11.31
C LYS A 39 14.72 3.62 11.00
N VAL A 40 14.57 4.45 12.03
CA VAL A 40 14.97 5.86 11.97
C VAL A 40 16.48 5.95 11.73
N GLY A 41 16.90 6.86 10.85
CA GLY A 41 18.28 7.03 10.41
C GLY A 41 18.68 6.16 9.20
N GLU A 42 17.81 5.25 8.76
CA GLU A 42 18.09 4.41 7.57
C GLU A 42 17.65 5.10 6.27
N GLY A 43 18.44 4.89 5.22
CA GLY A 43 18.08 5.31 3.86
C GLY A 43 17.09 4.35 3.22
N VAL A 44 16.07 4.89 2.55
CA VAL A 44 15.02 4.11 1.87
C VAL A 44 14.81 4.57 0.43
N LEU A 45 14.42 3.64 -0.43
CA LEU A 45 13.85 3.92 -1.75
C LEU A 45 12.45 3.29 -1.79
N LEU A 46 11.44 4.13 -2.01
CA LEU A 46 10.05 3.70 -2.13
C LEU A 46 9.55 3.96 -3.54
N TYR A 47 8.85 2.99 -4.13
CA TYR A 47 7.99 3.21 -5.29
C TYR A 47 6.67 3.78 -4.81
N THR A 48 6.24 4.89 -5.38
CA THR A 48 5.14 5.66 -4.79
C THR A 48 3.93 5.81 -5.71
N HIS A 49 2.77 5.97 -5.08
CA HIS A 49 1.51 6.31 -5.74
C HIS A 49 0.92 7.52 -4.99
N LEU A 50 0.80 8.65 -5.69
CA LEU A 50 0.20 9.88 -5.15
C LEU A 50 -1.29 9.90 -5.48
N ILE A 51 -2.12 9.97 -4.45
CA ILE A 51 -3.56 10.17 -4.59
C ILE A 51 -3.87 11.64 -4.32
N VAL A 52 -4.54 12.27 -5.29
CA VAL A 52 -4.97 13.66 -5.24
C VAL A 52 -6.49 13.69 -5.06
N ARG A 53 -6.94 14.26 -3.95
CA ARG A 53 -8.34 14.60 -3.68
C ARG A 53 -8.46 16.12 -3.55
N GLN A 54 -9.68 16.63 -3.52
CA GLN A 54 -9.93 18.06 -3.45
C GLN A 54 -9.31 18.73 -2.21
N ASP A 55 -9.22 18.00 -1.11
CA ASP A 55 -8.81 18.47 0.22
C ASP A 55 -7.50 17.83 0.72
N ALA A 56 -6.95 16.87 -0.03
CA ALA A 56 -5.81 16.08 0.44
C ALA A 56 -4.91 15.58 -0.69
N LEU A 57 -3.61 15.62 -0.42
CA LEU A 57 -2.57 14.91 -1.17
C LEU A 57 -2.05 13.79 -0.27
N THR A 58 -2.17 12.54 -0.71
CA THR A 58 -1.75 11.40 0.09
C THR A 58 -0.78 10.53 -0.70
N LEU A 59 0.42 10.34 -0.16
CA LEU A 59 1.47 9.54 -0.79
C LEU A 59 1.49 8.15 -0.17
N TYR A 60 1.43 7.13 -1.01
CA TYR A 60 1.59 5.72 -0.64
C TYR A 60 2.91 5.21 -1.19
N GLY A 61 3.62 4.38 -0.43
CA GLY A 61 4.96 3.88 -0.75
C GLY A 61 5.08 2.37 -0.61
N PHE A 62 5.88 1.77 -1.49
CA PHE A 62 6.05 0.33 -1.61
C PHE A 62 7.51 -0.03 -1.86
N GLU A 63 7.92 -1.21 -1.40
CA GLU A 63 9.28 -1.73 -1.55
C GLU A 63 9.58 -2.12 -3.00
N THR A 64 8.56 -2.61 -3.72
CA THR A 64 8.69 -3.06 -5.10
C THR A 64 7.70 -2.39 -6.05
N VAL A 65 8.03 -2.40 -7.34
CA VAL A 65 7.10 -1.95 -8.40
C VAL A 65 5.85 -2.85 -8.45
N ALA A 66 6.01 -4.14 -8.14
CA ALA A 66 4.93 -5.11 -8.15
C ALA A 66 3.89 -4.80 -7.06
N ASP A 67 4.32 -4.48 -5.84
CA ASP A 67 3.44 -4.07 -4.75
C ASP A 67 2.68 -2.78 -5.08
N ARG A 68 3.36 -1.77 -5.66
CA ARG A 68 2.71 -0.54 -6.13
C ARG A 68 1.68 -0.82 -7.22
N SER A 69 1.97 -1.78 -8.11
CA SER A 69 1.08 -2.15 -9.21
C SER A 69 -0.15 -2.88 -8.68
N LEU A 70 0.02 -3.80 -7.72
CA LEU A 70 -1.09 -4.44 -7.03
C LEU A 70 -1.96 -3.41 -6.29
N PHE A 71 -1.35 -2.47 -5.56
CA PHE A 71 -2.09 -1.39 -4.92
C PHE A 71 -2.94 -0.61 -5.93
N THR A 72 -2.34 -0.23 -7.06
CA THR A 72 -3.03 0.56 -8.11
C THR A 72 -4.16 -0.24 -8.77
N MET A 73 -3.96 -1.55 -9.01
CA MET A 73 -5.01 -2.45 -9.51
C MET A 73 -6.17 -2.53 -8.51
N LEU A 74 -5.87 -2.73 -7.22
CA LEU A 74 -6.89 -2.80 -6.17
C LEU A 74 -7.75 -1.53 -6.10
N LEU A 75 -7.17 -0.35 -6.33
CA LEU A 75 -7.94 0.91 -6.39
C LEU A 75 -8.96 0.95 -7.53
N GLY A 76 -8.79 0.14 -8.57
CA GLY A 76 -9.73 0.02 -9.69
C GLY A 76 -10.96 -0.84 -9.36
N VAL A 77 -10.95 -1.56 -8.23
CA VAL A 77 -12.06 -2.41 -7.80
C VAL A 77 -13.12 -1.58 -7.09
N ASP A 78 -14.37 -1.68 -7.53
CA ASP A 78 -15.49 -0.97 -6.93
C ASP A 78 -15.66 -1.24 -5.43
N GLY A 79 -15.48 -0.19 -4.63
CA GLY A 79 -15.58 -0.25 -3.16
C GLY A 79 -14.25 -0.52 -2.46
N VAL A 80 -13.14 -0.59 -3.20
CA VAL A 80 -11.78 -0.67 -2.62
C VAL A 80 -11.15 0.71 -2.63
N GLY A 81 -11.10 1.32 -1.45
CA GLY A 81 -10.37 2.58 -1.24
C GLY A 81 -8.89 2.35 -0.89
N PRO A 82 -8.09 3.43 -0.83
CA PRO A 82 -6.66 3.35 -0.54
C PRO A 82 -6.31 2.68 0.80
N LYS A 83 -7.12 2.92 1.85
CA LYS A 83 -6.94 2.26 3.14
C LYS A 83 -7.12 0.75 3.04
N VAL A 84 -8.13 0.29 2.31
CA VAL A 84 -8.41 -1.14 2.12
C VAL A 84 -7.32 -1.78 1.26
N ALA A 85 -6.93 -1.13 0.16
CA ALA A 85 -5.83 -1.62 -0.68
C ALA A 85 -4.51 -1.76 0.10
N LEU A 86 -4.20 -0.81 0.99
CA LEU A 86 -3.03 -0.88 1.87
C LEU A 86 -3.16 -2.00 2.92
N SER A 87 -4.36 -2.23 3.47
CA SER A 87 -4.63 -3.34 4.38
C SER A 87 -4.41 -4.70 3.73
N VAL A 88 -4.77 -4.86 2.44
CA VAL A 88 -4.53 -6.09 1.68
C VAL A 88 -3.03 -6.38 1.63
N LEU A 89 -2.21 -5.40 1.21
CA LEU A 89 -0.75 -5.52 1.18
C LEU A 89 -0.10 -5.65 2.56
N SER A 90 -0.80 -5.24 3.62
CA SER A 90 -0.32 -5.41 5.00
C SER A 90 -0.62 -6.79 5.58
N THR A 91 -1.61 -7.49 5.03
CA THR A 91 -2.09 -8.79 5.53
C THR A 91 -1.64 -9.95 4.66
N LEU A 92 -1.58 -9.74 3.35
CA LEU A 92 -1.29 -10.75 2.34
C LEU A 92 -0.11 -10.29 1.48
N ASN A 93 0.79 -11.22 1.16
CA ASN A 93 1.83 -10.97 0.17
C ASN A 93 1.28 -11.10 -1.27
N LEU A 94 2.03 -10.58 -2.24
CA LEU A 94 1.67 -10.58 -3.65
C LEU A 94 1.27 -11.96 -4.17
N ASP A 95 2.06 -13.00 -3.87
CA ASP A 95 1.79 -14.38 -4.31
C ASP A 95 0.47 -14.93 -3.77
N THR A 96 0.12 -14.57 -2.53
CA THR A 96 -1.13 -15.02 -1.93
C THR A 96 -2.33 -14.31 -2.56
N VAL A 97 -2.21 -13.02 -2.84
CA VAL A 97 -3.28 -12.28 -3.55
C VAL A 97 -3.47 -12.83 -4.96
N GLN A 98 -2.38 -13.02 -5.72
CA GLN A 98 -2.45 -13.58 -7.07
C GLN A 98 -3.07 -14.97 -7.10
N ARG A 99 -2.67 -15.85 -6.17
CA ARG A 99 -3.28 -17.19 -6.06
C ARG A 99 -4.74 -17.14 -5.66
N ALA A 100 -5.12 -16.23 -4.77
CA ALA A 100 -6.51 -16.07 -4.36
C ALA A 100 -7.39 -15.61 -5.53
N VAL A 101 -6.89 -14.68 -6.35
CA VAL A 101 -7.58 -14.24 -7.58
C VAL A 101 -7.67 -15.39 -8.60
N PHE A 102 -6.55 -16.04 -8.92
CA PHE A 102 -6.51 -17.10 -9.93
C PHE A 102 -7.38 -18.32 -9.60
N ASN A 103 -7.47 -18.70 -8.32
CA ASN A 103 -8.26 -19.85 -7.88
C ASN A 103 -9.67 -19.49 -7.40
N GLU A 104 -10.10 -18.23 -7.60
CA GLU A 104 -11.39 -17.73 -7.15
C GLU A 104 -11.67 -17.86 -5.64
N GLN A 105 -10.64 -17.72 -4.81
CA GLN A 105 -10.69 -17.91 -3.35
C GLN A 105 -10.97 -16.59 -2.62
N ASP A 106 -12.18 -16.05 -2.74
CA ASP A 106 -12.61 -14.81 -2.08
C ASP A 106 -12.50 -14.87 -0.55
N GLU A 107 -12.64 -16.05 0.03
CA GLU A 107 -12.48 -16.28 1.48
C GLU A 107 -11.10 -15.84 2.01
N ILE A 108 -10.03 -15.99 1.23
CA ILE A 108 -8.67 -15.55 1.64
C ILE A 108 -8.63 -14.02 1.76
N LEU A 109 -9.21 -13.32 0.78
CA LEU A 109 -9.27 -11.86 0.75
C LEU A 109 -10.20 -11.31 1.84
N SER A 110 -11.25 -12.04 2.20
CA SER A 110 -12.18 -11.65 3.28
C SER A 110 -11.56 -11.61 4.67
N ARG A 111 -10.37 -12.20 4.86
CA ARG A 111 -9.60 -12.13 6.12
C ARG A 111 -8.93 -10.76 6.34
N VAL A 112 -8.81 -9.97 5.28
CA VAL A 112 -8.18 -8.64 5.35
C VAL A 112 -9.12 -7.67 6.09
N PRO A 113 -8.65 -6.94 7.11
CA PRO A 113 -9.44 -5.92 7.79
C PRO A 113 -9.99 -4.87 6.81
N GLY A 114 -11.32 -4.72 6.79
CA GLY A 114 -12.03 -3.81 5.88
C GLY A 114 -12.44 -4.42 4.54
N VAL A 115 -12.11 -5.70 4.27
CA VAL A 115 -12.58 -6.43 3.08
C VAL A 115 -13.73 -7.35 3.48
N GLY A 116 -14.97 -6.95 3.18
CA GLY A 116 -16.14 -7.82 3.34
C GLY A 116 -16.28 -8.83 2.19
N LYS A 117 -17.13 -9.85 2.37
CA LYS A 117 -17.38 -10.91 1.36
C LYS A 117 -17.67 -10.37 -0.04
N LYS A 118 -18.57 -9.38 -0.17
CA LYS A 118 -18.89 -8.77 -1.48
C LYS A 118 -17.69 -8.08 -2.12
N THR A 119 -16.87 -7.39 -1.33
CA THR A 119 -15.66 -6.72 -1.82
C THR A 119 -14.61 -7.76 -2.24
N ALA A 120 -14.43 -8.82 -1.45
CA ALA A 120 -13.53 -9.92 -1.80
C ALA A 120 -13.89 -10.57 -3.15
N GLN A 121 -15.18 -10.84 -3.38
CA GLN A 121 -15.67 -11.38 -4.66
C GLN A 121 -15.37 -10.44 -5.83
N LYS A 122 -15.56 -9.13 -5.65
CA LYS A 122 -15.21 -8.16 -6.69
C LYS A 122 -13.72 -8.12 -6.99
N ILE A 123 -12.86 -8.26 -5.96
CA ILE A 123 -11.40 -8.29 -6.14
C ILE A 123 -11.00 -9.54 -6.95
N VAL A 124 -11.61 -10.69 -6.68
CA VAL A 124 -11.36 -11.93 -7.43
C VAL A 124 -11.75 -11.82 -8.91
N LEU A 125 -12.82 -11.09 -9.21
CA LEU A 125 -13.38 -10.97 -10.56
C LEU A 125 -12.80 -9.81 -11.38
N HIS A 126 -11.86 -9.05 -10.84
CA HIS A 126 -11.27 -7.87 -11.48
C HIS A 126 -10.07 -8.23 -12.35
#